data_AF-A0A068SP66-F1
#
_entry.id   AF-A0A068SP66-F1
#
_cell.length_a   1.000
_cell.length_b   1.000
_cell.length_c   1.000
_cell.angle_alpha   90.00
_cell.angle_beta   90.00
_cell.angle_gamma   90.00
#
_symmetry.space_group_name_H-M   'P 1'
#
loop_
_entity.id
_entity.type
_entity.pdbx_description
1 polymer ?
#
loop_
_entity_poly.entity_id
_entity_poly.type
_entity_poly.pdbx_seq_one_letter_code
_entity_poly.pdbx_strand_id
1 'polypeptide(L)'
;MRRPPSKFFGLASSTDLYLKLIFDIERLRAGGGTKAVQYAAFDAAVTGSHILDWVLNELTPEAHLRLTGLKKGARQKKDEPGPITTFIERNGGRMGGIDFCRQIANSVKHMKISFGKPMKDMAIGSTVKLEWTDNRITNAYSIAYIQIEPEGEKINVVELFQDTAEQWREFLEREGLWVEQPPDWEE
;
A
#
# COMPACT_ATOMS: atom_id res chain seq x y z
N MET A 1 -3.28 12.40 32.94
CA MET A 1 -2.10 11.58 32.58
C MET A 1 -1.57 12.07 31.24
N ARG A 2 -0.28 12.43 31.13
CA ARG A 2 0.34 12.73 29.82
C ARG A 2 0.56 11.41 29.08
N ARG A 3 0.02 11.25 27.87
CA ARG A 3 0.34 10.11 27.01
C ARG A 3 1.84 10.13 26.72
N PRO A 4 2.54 8.98 26.77
CA PRO A 4 3.94 8.92 26.34
C PRO A 4 4.05 9.42 24.90
N PRO A 5 5.14 10.13 24.53
CA PRO A 5 5.32 10.64 23.18
C PRO A 5 5.25 9.50 22.18
N SER A 6 4.47 9.69 21.11
CA SER A 6 4.32 8.67 20.07
C SER A 6 5.67 8.49 19.37
N LYS A 7 6.11 7.24 19.23
CA LYS A 7 7.35 6.93 18.48
C LYS A 7 7.22 7.20 16.98
N PHE A 8 5.99 7.33 16.51
CA PHE A 8 5.61 7.59 15.11
C PHE A 8 4.90 8.94 15.10
N PHE A 9 5.21 9.82 14.15
CA PHE A 9 4.78 11.23 14.05
C PHE A 9 3.25 11.42 14.15
N GLY A 10 2.67 11.32 15.36
CA GLY A 10 1.23 11.32 15.60
C GLY A 10 0.48 10.03 15.20
N LEU A 11 1.07 9.12 14.42
CA LEU A 11 0.41 7.88 13.98
C LEU A 11 0.19 6.92 15.16
N ALA A 12 -1.05 6.48 15.35
CA ALA A 12 -1.49 5.68 16.49
C ALA A 12 -2.35 4.46 16.10
N SER A 13 -2.81 4.37 14.86
CA SER A 13 -3.59 3.24 14.36
C SER A 13 -3.33 2.91 12.88
N SER A 14 -3.77 1.72 12.46
CA SER A 14 -3.89 1.33 11.05
C SER A 14 -4.80 2.27 10.25
N THR A 15 -5.78 2.92 10.89
CA THR A 15 -6.63 3.95 10.27
C THR A 15 -5.81 5.20 9.88
N ASP A 16 -4.85 5.61 10.71
CA ASP A 16 -4.01 6.78 10.39
C ASP A 16 -3.11 6.51 9.17
N LEU A 17 -2.63 5.27 9.03
CA LEU A 17 -1.90 4.86 7.83
C LEU A 17 -2.81 4.74 6.61
N TYR A 18 -4.06 4.33 6.77
CA TYR A 18 -5.05 4.39 5.69
C TYR A 18 -5.27 5.84 5.20
N LEU A 19 -5.43 6.79 6.12
CA LEU A 19 -5.61 8.20 5.75
C LEU A 19 -4.35 8.77 5.08
N LYS A 20 -3.17 8.39 5.55
CA LYS A 20 -1.92 8.70 4.86
C LYS A 20 -1.89 8.10 3.45
N LEU A 21 -2.38 6.88 3.25
CA LEU A 21 -2.46 6.27 1.92
C LEU A 21 -3.38 7.10 1.00
N ILE A 22 -4.53 7.55 1.48
CA ILE A 22 -5.42 8.46 0.73
C ILE A 22 -4.70 9.75 0.35
N PHE A 23 -4.01 10.38 1.30
CA PHE A 23 -3.20 11.58 1.05
C PHE A 23 -2.11 11.35 0.00
N ASP A 24 -1.40 10.22 0.05
CA ASP A 24 -0.37 9.89 -0.94
C ASP A 24 -0.96 9.61 -2.33
N ILE A 25 -2.16 9.03 -2.41
CA ILE A 25 -2.91 8.85 -3.67
C ILE A 25 -3.32 10.20 -4.27
N GLU A 26 -3.77 11.15 -3.44
CA GLU A 26 -4.08 12.50 -3.90
C GLU A 26 -2.84 13.23 -4.42
N ARG A 27 -1.71 13.12 -3.71
CA ARG A 27 -0.42 13.62 -4.19
C ARG A 27 0.00 13.00 -5.51
N LEU A 28 -0.24 11.70 -5.68
CA LEU A 28 0.06 10.99 -6.93
C LEU A 28 -0.80 11.51 -8.08
N ARG A 29 -2.10 11.74 -7.84
CA ARG A 29 -3.03 12.33 -8.83
C ARG A 29 -2.66 13.77 -9.20
N ALA A 30 -2.26 14.58 -8.23
CA ALA A 30 -1.89 15.98 -8.42
C ALA A 30 -0.47 16.18 -8.96
N GLY A 31 0.34 15.13 -9.04
CA GLY A 31 1.75 15.21 -9.40
C GLY A 31 1.96 15.70 -10.83
N GLY A 32 2.73 16.78 -11.01
CA GLY A 32 3.08 17.29 -12.34
C GLY A 32 4.28 16.55 -12.96
N GLY A 33 5.43 16.62 -12.28
CA GLY A 33 6.70 16.10 -12.81
C GLY A 33 6.89 14.60 -12.60
N THR A 34 7.60 13.95 -13.52
CA THR A 34 7.84 12.50 -13.53
C THR A 34 8.43 11.98 -12.21
N LYS A 35 9.42 12.68 -11.63
CA LYS A 35 10.01 12.29 -10.34
C LYS A 35 9.02 12.43 -9.18
N ALA A 36 8.19 13.47 -9.18
CA ALA A 36 7.18 13.68 -8.14
C ALA A 36 6.15 12.54 -8.15
N VAL A 37 5.70 12.15 -9.34
CA VAL A 37 4.79 11.01 -9.55
C VAL A 37 5.44 9.70 -9.10
N GLN A 38 6.72 9.46 -9.45
CA GLN A 38 7.44 8.27 -8.99
C GLN A 38 7.57 8.19 -7.47
N TYR A 39 7.96 9.28 -6.81
CA TYR A 39 8.08 9.29 -5.34
C TYR A 39 6.72 9.16 -4.65
N ALA A 40 5.68 9.83 -5.14
CA ALA A 40 4.32 9.66 -4.61
C ALA A 40 3.83 8.21 -4.78
N ALA A 41 4.16 7.56 -5.90
CA ALA A 41 3.82 6.15 -6.11
C ALA A 41 4.57 5.22 -5.13
N PHE A 42 5.84 5.50 -4.83
CA PHE A 42 6.58 4.77 -3.80
C PHE A 42 6.03 4.99 -2.40
N ASP A 43 5.71 6.23 -2.03
CA ASP A 43 5.13 6.57 -0.73
C ASP A 43 3.79 5.83 -0.53
N ALA A 44 2.92 5.84 -1.54
CA ALA A 44 1.65 5.13 -1.51
C ALA A 44 1.84 3.60 -1.39
N ALA A 45 2.74 3.00 -2.17
CA ALA A 45 3.05 1.57 -2.05
C ALA A 45 3.59 1.18 -0.68
N VAL A 46 4.53 1.95 -0.14
CA VAL A 46 5.13 1.70 1.18
C VAL A 46 4.07 1.81 2.26
N THR A 47 3.23 2.85 2.20
CA THR A 47 2.13 3.06 3.15
C THR A 47 1.11 1.93 3.07
N GLY A 48 0.65 1.60 1.87
CA GLY A 48 -0.30 0.49 1.64
C GLY A 48 0.23 -0.85 2.14
N SER A 49 1.55 -1.09 2.03
CA SER A 49 2.17 -2.28 2.61
C SER A 49 2.28 -2.22 4.14
N HIS A 50 2.56 -1.06 4.73
CA HIS A 50 2.75 -0.93 6.19
C HIS A 50 1.43 -0.97 6.96
N ILE A 51 0.30 -0.66 6.33
CA ILE A 51 -1.02 -0.88 6.94
C ILE A 51 -1.13 -2.34 7.41
N LEU A 52 -0.65 -3.31 6.60
CA LEU A 52 -0.67 -4.72 7.00
C LEU A 52 0.16 -5.01 8.25
N ASP A 53 1.34 -4.39 8.39
CA ASP A 53 2.17 -4.55 9.59
C ASP A 53 1.42 -4.09 10.85
N TRP A 54 0.68 -2.99 10.76
CA TRP A 54 -0.10 -2.43 11.87
C TRP A 54 -1.34 -3.28 12.15
N VAL A 55 -2.07 -3.68 11.12
CA VAL A 55 -3.22 -4.58 11.23
C VAL A 55 -2.83 -5.86 11.95
N LEU A 56 -1.75 -6.53 11.56
CA LEU A 56 -1.29 -7.76 12.22
C LEU A 56 -0.97 -7.55 13.71
N ASN A 57 -0.48 -6.36 14.08
CA ASN A 57 -0.23 -6.00 15.47
C ASN A 57 -1.51 -5.68 16.24
N GLU A 58 -2.53 -5.11 15.60
CA GLU A 58 -3.79 -4.69 16.22
C GLU A 58 -4.82 -5.83 16.34
N LEU A 59 -4.79 -6.81 15.43
CA LEU A 59 -5.73 -7.93 15.43
C LEU A 59 -5.77 -8.69 16.76
N THR A 60 -6.94 -9.16 17.17
CA THR A 60 -7.06 -10.09 18.31
C THR A 60 -6.34 -11.41 18.01
N PRO A 61 -5.93 -12.20 19.03
CA PRO A 61 -5.33 -13.51 18.80
C PRO A 61 -6.17 -14.44 17.93
N GLU A 62 -7.50 -14.40 18.08
CA GLU A 62 -8.45 -15.20 17.32
C GLU A 62 -8.52 -14.75 15.85
N ALA A 63 -8.59 -13.44 15.61
CA ALA A 63 -8.61 -12.89 14.26
C ALA A 63 -7.26 -13.09 13.55
N HIS A 64 -6.14 -12.91 14.26
CA HIS A 64 -4.81 -13.20 13.74
C HIS A 64 -4.69 -14.66 13.31
N LEU A 65 -5.14 -15.61 14.13
CA LEU A 65 -5.12 -17.03 13.78
C LEU A 65 -6.03 -17.34 12.58
N ARG A 66 -7.24 -16.76 12.51
CA ARG A 66 -8.14 -16.94 11.37
C ARG A 66 -7.53 -16.43 10.06
N LEU A 67 -6.96 -15.24 10.08
CA LEU A 67 -6.49 -14.54 8.89
C LEU A 67 -5.10 -15.01 8.41
N THR A 68 -4.23 -15.43 9.32
CA THR A 68 -2.86 -15.87 8.98
C THR A 68 -2.66 -17.39 9.08
N GLY A 69 -3.50 -18.09 9.85
CA GLY A 69 -3.25 -19.48 10.25
C GLY A 69 -2.17 -19.65 11.31
N LEU A 70 -1.58 -18.55 11.79
CA LEU A 70 -0.51 -18.55 12.79
C LEU A 70 -1.02 -17.98 14.12
N LYS A 71 -0.57 -18.56 15.23
CA LYS A 71 -0.84 -17.99 16.56
C LYS A 71 -0.09 -16.66 16.71
N LYS A 72 -0.78 -15.63 17.19
CA LYS A 72 -0.18 -14.31 17.46
C LYS A 72 0.98 -14.47 18.47
N GLY A 73 2.14 -13.90 18.15
CA GLY A 73 3.34 -13.98 18.98
C GLY A 73 4.06 -15.34 18.98
N ALA A 74 3.65 -16.30 18.16
CA ALA A 74 4.40 -17.55 18.00
C ALA A 74 5.78 -17.29 17.42
N ARG A 75 6.79 -18.03 17.92
CA ARG A 75 8.15 -17.94 17.42
C ARG A 75 8.20 -18.50 15.99
N GLN A 76 8.44 -17.63 15.02
CA GLN A 76 8.60 -18.01 13.62
C GLN A 76 9.85 -18.89 13.46
N LYS A 77 9.70 -20.04 12.78
CA LYS A 77 10.86 -20.85 12.37
C LYS A 77 11.49 -20.24 11.12
N LYS A 78 12.81 -20.38 10.99
CA LYS A 78 13.61 -19.75 9.94
C LYS A 78 13.14 -20.07 8.51
N ASP A 79 12.49 -21.23 8.32
CA ASP A 79 12.08 -21.75 7.01
C ASP A 79 10.55 -21.78 6.82
N GLU A 80 9.78 -21.21 7.75
CA GLU A 80 8.32 -21.12 7.64
C GLU A 80 7.86 -19.71 7.21
N PRO A 81 6.83 -19.60 6.35
CA PRO A 81 6.31 -18.32 5.91
C PRO A 81 5.77 -17.51 7.10
N GLY A 82 6.10 -16.22 7.12
CA GLY A 82 5.68 -15.32 8.20
C GLY A 82 4.21 -14.92 8.14
N PRO A 83 3.72 -14.17 9.14
CA PRO A 83 2.31 -13.75 9.20
C PRO A 83 1.89 -12.89 8.00
N ILE A 84 2.79 -12.06 7.46
CA ILE A 84 2.52 -11.27 6.24
C ILE A 84 2.29 -12.17 5.02
N THR A 85 3.22 -13.09 4.75
CA THR A 85 3.13 -13.99 3.60
C THR A 85 1.87 -14.86 3.69
N THR A 86 1.64 -15.47 4.85
CA THR A 86 0.47 -16.33 5.06
C THR A 86 -0.85 -15.55 5.03
N PHE A 87 -0.87 -14.29 5.48
CA PHE A 87 -2.01 -13.40 5.30
C PHE A 87 -2.31 -13.19 3.81
N ILE A 88 -1.30 -12.83 3.01
CA ILE A 88 -1.47 -12.58 1.58
C ILE A 88 -1.89 -13.86 0.85
N GLU A 89 -1.30 -15.01 1.17
CA GLU A 89 -1.69 -16.29 0.54
C GLU A 89 -3.16 -16.66 0.84
N ARG A 90 -3.65 -16.36 2.05
CA ARG A 90 -5.01 -16.68 2.48
C ARG A 90 -6.05 -15.67 2.03
N ASN A 91 -5.68 -14.39 1.92
CA ASN A 91 -6.61 -13.29 1.70
C ASN A 91 -6.35 -12.53 0.39
N GLY A 92 -5.29 -12.86 -0.35
CA GLY A 92 -4.81 -12.12 -1.52
C GLY A 92 -5.81 -12.03 -2.66
N GLY A 93 -6.71 -13.00 -2.81
CA GLY A 93 -7.82 -12.90 -3.78
C GLY A 93 -8.80 -11.76 -3.48
N ARG A 94 -8.88 -11.28 -2.22
CA ARG A 94 -9.74 -10.18 -1.78
C ARG A 94 -8.97 -8.87 -1.54
N MET A 95 -7.63 -8.94 -1.54
CA MET A 95 -6.74 -7.81 -1.26
C MET A 95 -5.51 -7.82 -2.19
N GLY A 96 -5.73 -8.05 -3.49
CA GLY A 96 -4.66 -8.28 -4.46
C GLY A 96 -3.67 -7.12 -4.57
N GLY A 97 -4.16 -5.89 -4.33
CA GLY A 97 -3.35 -4.66 -4.29
C GLY A 97 -2.21 -4.69 -3.27
N ILE A 98 -2.39 -5.40 -2.15
CA ILE A 98 -1.39 -5.48 -1.07
C ILE A 98 -0.09 -6.12 -1.56
N ASP A 99 -0.16 -7.16 -2.40
CA ASP A 99 1.06 -7.83 -2.84
C ASP A 99 1.86 -6.92 -3.78
N PHE A 100 1.20 -6.13 -4.62
CA PHE A 100 1.86 -5.08 -5.42
C PHE A 100 2.53 -4.04 -4.52
N CYS A 101 1.81 -3.50 -3.52
CA CYS A 101 2.37 -2.56 -2.55
C CYS A 101 3.60 -3.13 -1.86
N ARG A 102 3.54 -4.39 -1.40
CA ARG A 102 4.64 -5.08 -0.73
C ARG A 102 5.85 -5.28 -1.64
N GLN A 103 5.63 -5.68 -2.89
CA GLN A 103 6.72 -5.89 -3.84
C GLN A 103 7.41 -4.58 -4.21
N ILE A 104 6.64 -3.51 -4.44
CA ILE A 104 7.19 -2.18 -4.69
C ILE A 104 7.96 -1.69 -3.46
N ALA A 105 7.37 -1.77 -2.27
CA ALA A 105 8.03 -1.38 -1.02
C ALA A 105 9.34 -2.13 -0.79
N ASN A 106 9.36 -3.44 -1.08
CA ASN A 106 10.57 -4.26 -1.00
C ASN A 106 11.60 -3.88 -2.07
N SER A 107 11.20 -3.62 -3.32
CA SER A 107 12.13 -3.18 -4.37
C SER A 107 12.82 -1.84 -4.02
N VAL A 108 12.10 -0.92 -3.38
CA VAL A 108 12.63 0.37 -2.94
C VAL A 108 13.58 0.20 -1.75
N LYS A 109 13.23 -0.67 -0.79
CA LYS A 109 14.09 -0.99 0.37
C LYS A 109 15.35 -1.79 -0.01
N HIS A 110 15.29 -2.56 -1.10
CA HIS A 110 16.28 -3.59 -1.43
C HIS A 110 17.04 -3.35 -2.74
N MET A 111 17.37 -2.11 -3.07
CA MET A 111 18.41 -1.81 -4.08
C MET A 111 19.74 -2.58 -3.86
N LYS A 112 19.94 -3.30 -2.73
CA LYS A 112 21.04 -4.26 -2.53
C LYS A 112 20.76 -5.61 -1.81
N ILE A 113 19.60 -5.92 -1.22
CA ILE A 113 19.44 -7.20 -0.46
C ILE A 113 17.98 -7.72 -0.51
N SER A 114 17.57 -8.52 -1.49
CA SER A 114 16.19 -9.05 -1.54
C SER A 114 15.96 -10.22 -0.59
N PHE A 115 15.10 -10.05 0.42
CA PHE A 115 14.44 -11.14 1.15
C PHE A 115 13.06 -11.40 0.53
N GLY A 116 13.04 -12.03 -0.64
CA GLY A 116 11.83 -12.44 -1.36
C GLY A 116 12.11 -12.65 -2.84
N LYS A 117 11.45 -13.62 -3.49
CA LYS A 117 11.47 -13.73 -4.96
C LYS A 117 10.61 -12.58 -5.52
N PRO A 118 11.16 -11.67 -6.33
CA PRO A 118 10.37 -10.68 -7.06
C PRO A 118 9.32 -11.37 -7.93
N MET A 119 8.18 -10.72 -8.25
CA MET A 119 7.34 -11.21 -9.35
C MET A 119 8.20 -11.32 -10.59
N LYS A 120 8.19 -12.51 -11.18
CA LYS A 120 8.90 -12.76 -12.42
C LYS A 120 8.28 -11.85 -13.49
N ASP A 121 9.14 -11.11 -14.19
CA ASP A 121 8.78 -10.28 -15.34
C ASP A 121 8.01 -8.96 -15.04
N MET A 122 7.85 -8.58 -13.76
CA MET A 122 7.23 -7.30 -13.39
C MET A 122 8.15 -6.10 -13.64
N ALA A 123 7.62 -5.05 -14.27
CA ALA A 123 8.25 -3.75 -14.45
C ALA A 123 7.43 -2.62 -13.80
N ILE A 124 8.11 -1.66 -13.19
CA ILE A 124 7.54 -0.42 -12.68
C ILE A 124 8.17 0.76 -13.41
N GLY A 125 7.36 1.76 -13.77
CA GLY A 125 7.86 2.88 -14.54
C GLY A 125 6.92 4.08 -14.54
N SER A 126 7.28 5.08 -15.33
CA SER A 126 6.47 6.26 -15.56
C SER A 126 6.46 6.64 -17.03
N THR A 127 5.35 7.17 -17.51
CA THR A 127 5.21 7.66 -18.88
C THR A 127 4.46 8.99 -18.90
N VAL A 128 4.53 9.73 -20.01
CA VAL A 128 3.77 10.97 -20.19
C VAL A 128 2.55 10.66 -21.03
N LYS A 129 1.37 10.96 -20.50
CA LYS A 129 0.10 10.85 -21.21
C LYS A 129 -0.27 12.24 -21.75
N LEU A 130 -0.63 12.27 -23.03
CA LEU A 130 -1.08 13.48 -23.72
C LEU A 130 -2.59 13.39 -23.90
N GLU A 131 -3.31 14.41 -23.45
CA GLU A 131 -4.72 14.56 -23.77
C GLU A 131 -4.85 15.44 -25.00
N TRP A 132 -5.69 14.98 -25.92
CA TRP A 132 -5.98 15.66 -27.17
C TRP A 132 -7.44 16.11 -27.14
N THR A 133 -7.65 17.38 -27.48
CA THR A 133 -8.97 17.87 -27.86
C THR A 133 -8.85 18.38 -29.29
N ASP A 134 -9.63 17.80 -30.20
CA ASP A 134 -9.47 17.93 -31.65
C ASP A 134 -8.03 17.59 -32.09
N ASN A 135 -7.36 18.52 -32.78
CA ASN A 135 -5.98 18.37 -33.28
C ASN A 135 -4.94 19.08 -32.39
N ARG A 136 -5.25 19.35 -31.12
CA ARG A 136 -4.33 20.03 -30.19
C ARG A 136 -4.16 19.23 -28.91
N ILE A 137 -2.92 19.20 -28.41
CA ILE A 137 -2.62 18.72 -27.06
C ILE A 137 -3.18 19.75 -26.09
N THR A 138 -4.15 19.35 -25.29
CA THR A 138 -4.75 20.19 -24.25
C THR A 138 -4.13 19.98 -22.88
N ASN A 139 -3.49 18.82 -22.67
CA ASN A 139 -2.83 18.51 -21.42
C ASN A 139 -1.69 17.50 -21.63
N ALA A 140 -0.68 17.56 -20.77
CA ALA A 140 0.41 16.61 -20.72
C ALA A 140 0.77 16.34 -19.27
N TYR A 141 0.62 15.10 -18.82
CA TYR A 141 0.86 14.73 -17.42
C TYR A 141 1.61 13.41 -17.30
N SER A 142 2.40 13.26 -16.24
CA SER A 142 3.13 12.03 -15.96
C SER A 142 2.22 11.04 -15.23
N ILE A 143 2.26 9.77 -15.62
CA ILE A 143 1.60 8.66 -14.92
C ILE A 143 2.62 7.60 -14.51
N ALA A 144 2.41 6.99 -13.34
CA ALA A 144 3.13 5.79 -12.93
C ALA A 144 2.35 4.54 -13.36
N TYR A 145 3.06 3.48 -13.73
CA TYR A 145 2.46 2.22 -14.14
C TYR A 145 3.17 1.00 -13.53
N ILE A 146 2.42 -0.09 -13.39
CA ILE A 146 2.93 -1.44 -13.14
C ILE A 146 2.63 -2.29 -14.39
N GLN A 147 3.57 -3.11 -14.82
CA GLN A 147 3.40 -4.06 -15.92
C GLN A 147 3.84 -5.42 -15.42
N ILE A 148 2.96 -6.42 -15.46
CA ILE A 148 3.19 -7.73 -14.81
C ILE A 148 4.01 -8.68 -15.71
N GLU A 149 3.82 -8.58 -17.03
CA GLU A 149 4.49 -9.41 -18.04
C GLU A 149 5.15 -8.54 -19.11
N PRO A 150 6.21 -9.01 -19.79
CA PRO A 150 6.86 -8.25 -20.85
C PRO A 150 5.85 -7.99 -21.97
N GLU A 151 5.73 -6.73 -22.40
CA GLU A 151 4.73 -6.29 -23.39
C GLU A 151 3.25 -6.45 -22.94
N GLY A 152 3.01 -6.81 -21.69
CA GLY A 152 1.68 -6.89 -21.10
C GLY A 152 1.04 -5.53 -20.83
N GLU A 153 -0.18 -5.55 -20.29
CA GLU A 153 -0.92 -4.34 -19.96
C GLU A 153 -0.20 -3.49 -18.91
N LYS A 154 -0.24 -2.16 -19.12
CA LYS A 154 0.26 -1.18 -18.15
C LYS A 154 -0.91 -0.76 -17.24
N ILE A 155 -0.86 -1.23 -16.01
CA ILE A 155 -1.84 -0.92 -14.97
C ILE A 155 -1.53 0.47 -14.43
N ASN A 156 -2.55 1.34 -14.42
CA ASN A 156 -2.46 2.66 -13.82
C ASN A 156 -2.31 2.54 -12.29
N VAL A 157 -1.20 3.03 -11.76
CA VAL A 157 -0.88 2.92 -10.32
C VAL A 157 -1.87 3.71 -9.45
N VAL A 158 -2.45 4.78 -9.99
CA VAL A 158 -3.47 5.57 -9.29
C VAL A 158 -4.71 4.74 -9.00
N GLU A 159 -5.21 4.01 -10.01
CA GLU A 159 -6.40 3.15 -9.90
C GLU A 159 -6.10 1.96 -8.97
N LEU A 160 -4.96 1.30 -9.17
CA LEU A 160 -4.54 0.20 -8.32
C LEU A 160 -4.46 0.58 -6.83
N PHE A 161 -3.92 1.76 -6.50
CA PHE A 161 -3.88 2.22 -5.11
C PHE A 161 -5.23 2.67 -4.57
N GLN A 162 -6.15 3.19 -5.41
CA GLN A 162 -7.53 3.42 -4.99
C GLN A 162 -8.22 2.13 -4.60
N ASP A 163 -8.18 1.13 -5.47
CA ASP A 163 -8.80 -0.17 -5.21
C ASP A 163 -8.20 -0.79 -3.93
N THR A 164 -6.88 -0.65 -3.76
CA THR A 164 -6.19 -1.10 -2.54
C THR A 164 -6.67 -0.35 -1.30
N ALA A 165 -6.87 0.96 -1.40
CA ALA A 165 -7.37 1.77 -0.29
C ALA A 165 -8.82 1.40 0.05
N GLU A 166 -9.69 1.22 -0.94
CA GLU A 166 -11.07 0.76 -0.72
C GLU A 166 -11.09 -0.60 -0.02
N GLN A 167 -10.30 -1.56 -0.50
CA GLN A 167 -10.13 -2.87 0.14
C GLN A 167 -9.63 -2.74 1.58
N TRP A 168 -8.71 -1.83 1.85
CA TRP A 168 -8.24 -1.56 3.21
C TRP A 168 -9.35 -1.00 4.09
N ARG A 169 -10.10 -0.01 3.62
CA ARG A 169 -11.20 0.58 4.36
C ARG A 169 -12.23 -0.47 4.75
N GLU A 170 -12.71 -1.24 3.78
CA GLU A 170 -13.68 -2.31 4.02
C GLU A 170 -13.15 -3.36 5.01
N PHE A 171 -11.86 -3.69 4.91
CA PHE A 171 -11.21 -4.61 5.83
C PHE A 171 -11.19 -4.05 7.26
N LEU A 172 -10.75 -2.81 7.43
CA LEU A 172 -10.64 -2.16 8.74
C LEU A 172 -12.01 -2.03 9.41
N GLU A 173 -13.04 -1.65 8.65
CA GLU A 173 -14.43 -1.59 9.15
C GLU A 173 -14.92 -2.99 9.56
N ARG A 174 -14.76 -4.00 8.70
CA ARG A 174 -15.22 -5.37 8.96
C ARG A 174 -14.55 -6.02 10.17
N GLU A 175 -13.25 -5.76 10.36
CA GLU A 175 -12.46 -6.33 11.46
C GLU A 175 -12.50 -5.48 12.73
N GLY A 176 -13.28 -4.38 12.74
CA GLY A 176 -13.43 -3.50 13.90
C GLY A 176 -12.16 -2.73 14.28
N LEU A 177 -11.29 -2.51 13.31
CA LEU A 177 -10.03 -1.76 13.45
C LEU A 177 -10.16 -0.29 13.04
N TRP A 178 -11.28 0.08 12.42
CA TRP A 178 -11.56 1.45 12.05
C TRP A 178 -11.73 2.34 13.29
N VAL A 179 -10.96 3.43 13.34
CA VAL A 179 -11.04 4.45 14.38
C VAL A 179 -11.60 5.72 13.77
N GLU A 180 -12.74 6.20 14.27
CA GLU A 180 -13.28 7.49 13.87
C GLU A 180 -12.27 8.60 14.21
N GLN A 181 -11.91 9.38 13.20
CA GLN A 181 -11.07 10.54 13.40
C GLN A 181 -11.90 11.67 14.00
N PRO A 182 -11.32 12.45 14.92
CA PRO A 182 -11.95 13.69 15.34
C PRO A 182 -12.18 14.57 14.10
N PRO A 183 -13.26 15.34 14.04
CA PRO A 183 -13.46 16.29 12.96
C PRO A 183 -12.26 17.25 12.91
N ASP A 184 -11.86 17.63 11.70
CA ASP A 184 -10.82 18.63 11.45
C ASP A 184 -11.30 19.97 12.04
N TRP A 185 -11.01 20.21 13.31
CA TRP A 185 -11.12 21.55 13.86
C TRP A 185 -9.97 22.34 13.25
N GLU A 186 -10.32 23.18 12.26
CA GLU A 186 -9.46 24.24 11.75
C GLU A 186 -8.89 25.04 12.94
N GLU A 187 -7.58 24.95 13.18
CA GLU A 187 -6.83 25.97 13.93
C GLU A 187 -6.30 27.03 12.97
#